data_AF-A0AAX0N2E5-F1
#
_entry.id   AF-A0AAX0N2E5-F1
#
_cell.length_a   1.000
_cell.length_b   1.000
_cell.length_c   1.000
_cell.angle_alpha   90.00
_cell.angle_beta   90.00
_cell.angle_gamma   90.00
#
_symmetry.space_group_name_H-M   'P 1'
#
loop_
_entity.id
_entity.type
_entity.pdbx_description
1 polymer ?
#
loop_
_entity_poly.entity_id
_entity_poly.type
_entity_poly.pdbx_seq_one_letter_code
_entity_poly.pdbx_strand_id
1 'polypeptide(L)'
;MKISKVTITIASTLTSVILLTGCGTNSANSQTTQSSTSDNQVTMTYDQLRSRENTMSTLWYQKAAETKALYLQGYNVATDRLKELLKTQTDKPYSIVLDLDETVLDNSPYQAQNVKDGTAFTPENWDVWVKKAAAKAVPGAKDFLQFADQNGVQIYYVSDRTIDQVDDTIKNLENEGIPVQSRDHLMFLEKGVKSKEGRRQAVQEKTNLVMLLGDNLVDFAEFSKTSETERNQKLEELQKEFGEKFIIFPNPMYGSWESTVYNGNKLDAKGQTEERQKNLQGFDK
;
A
#
# COMPACT_ATOMS: atom_id res chain seq x y z
N MET A 1 -11.68 -41.86 23.78
CA MET A 1 -12.34 -42.43 22.58
C MET A 1 -11.32 -42.46 21.45
N LYS A 2 -10.81 -43.66 21.12
CA LYS A 2 -9.95 -43.91 19.95
C LYS A 2 -10.87 -44.09 18.75
N ILE A 3 -10.68 -43.34 17.68
CA ILE A 3 -11.29 -43.65 16.37
C ILE A 3 -10.15 -43.82 15.36
N SER A 4 -10.11 -45.03 14.83
CA SER A 4 -9.10 -45.64 13.97
C SER A 4 -9.19 -45.11 12.55
N LYS A 5 -8.03 -44.88 11.91
CA LYS A 5 -7.92 -44.67 10.47
C LYS A 5 -8.16 -46.00 9.74
N VAL A 6 -9.03 -45.98 8.74
CA VAL A 6 -9.24 -47.12 7.83
C VAL A 6 -8.64 -46.73 6.48
N THR A 7 -7.58 -47.43 6.09
CA THR A 7 -6.97 -47.38 4.76
C THR A 7 -7.57 -48.52 3.95
N ILE A 8 -8.20 -48.22 2.82
CA ILE A 8 -8.70 -49.23 1.87
C ILE A 8 -7.78 -49.22 0.65
N THR A 9 -6.99 -50.28 0.53
CA THR A 9 -6.25 -50.65 -0.67
C THR A 9 -7.09 -51.68 -1.41
N ILE A 10 -7.50 -51.42 -2.66
CA ILE A 10 -8.08 -52.44 -3.54
C ILE A 10 -7.13 -52.62 -4.72
N ALA A 11 -6.53 -53.81 -4.76
CA ALA A 11 -5.70 -54.29 -5.84
C ALA A 11 -6.57 -54.95 -6.93
N SER A 12 -6.31 -54.52 -8.16
CA SER A 12 -6.29 -55.27 -9.43
C SER A 12 -7.05 -56.59 -9.55
N THR A 13 -7.91 -56.69 -10.57
CA THR A 13 -8.04 -57.90 -11.38
C THR A 13 -8.04 -57.56 -12.87
N LEU A 14 -7.06 -58.11 -13.58
CA LEU A 14 -6.94 -58.18 -15.02
C LEU A 14 -8.08 -59.05 -15.58
N THR A 15 -8.67 -58.65 -16.70
CA THR A 15 -9.27 -59.62 -17.63
C THR A 15 -8.99 -59.18 -19.05
N SER A 16 -7.97 -59.81 -19.64
CA SER A 16 -7.60 -59.71 -21.04
C SER A 16 -8.61 -60.47 -21.89
N VAL A 17 -9.24 -59.80 -22.85
CA VAL A 17 -9.91 -60.47 -23.98
C VAL A 17 -9.16 -60.09 -25.24
N ILE A 18 -8.49 -61.07 -25.81
CA ILE A 18 -7.81 -61.02 -27.10
C ILE A 18 -8.83 -61.44 -28.16
N LEU A 19 -9.11 -60.57 -29.14
CA LEU A 19 -9.79 -60.93 -30.38
C LEU A 19 -8.89 -60.57 -31.57
N LEU A 20 -8.74 -61.56 -32.44
CA LEU A 20 -7.79 -61.66 -33.54
C LEU A 20 -8.21 -60.85 -34.78
N THR A 21 -7.23 -60.13 -35.32
CA THR A 21 -6.89 -59.90 -36.74
C THR A 21 -8.00 -59.59 -37.76
N GLY A 22 -7.98 -58.33 -38.23
CA GLY A 22 -8.34 -57.98 -39.60
C GLY A 22 -7.16 -57.25 -40.26
N CYS A 23 -6.56 -57.86 -41.29
CA CYS A 23 -5.50 -57.25 -42.09
C CYS A 23 -6.07 -56.12 -42.95
N GLY A 24 -5.71 -54.88 -42.64
CA GLY A 24 -5.85 -53.73 -43.52
C GLY A 24 -4.50 -53.02 -43.61
N THR A 25 -3.80 -53.21 -44.73
CA THR A 25 -2.61 -52.43 -45.07
C THR A 25 -3.01 -50.99 -45.37
N ASN A 26 -2.97 -50.12 -44.36
CA ASN A 26 -2.94 -48.69 -44.56
C ASN A 26 -1.57 -48.18 -44.14
N SER A 27 -0.90 -47.54 -45.10
CA SER A 27 0.42 -46.96 -45.03
C SER A 27 0.67 -46.29 -43.68
N ALA A 28 1.78 -46.69 -43.05
CA ALA A 28 2.36 -46.02 -41.91
C ALA A 28 2.65 -44.55 -42.31
N ASN A 29 1.72 -43.67 -41.98
CA ASN A 29 2.05 -42.27 -41.78
C ASN A 29 2.46 -42.18 -40.31
N SER A 30 3.74 -42.42 -40.04
CA SER A 30 4.37 -42.02 -38.79
C SER A 30 4.33 -40.49 -38.76
N GLN A 31 3.18 -39.93 -38.38
CA GLN A 31 3.17 -38.65 -37.69
C GLN A 31 3.80 -38.93 -36.33
N THR A 32 5.12 -38.77 -36.30
CA THR A 32 5.81 -38.24 -35.13
C THR A 32 4.96 -37.09 -34.61
N THR A 33 4.13 -37.38 -33.60
CA THR A 33 3.69 -36.36 -32.66
C THR A 33 4.97 -35.85 -32.02
N GLN A 34 5.56 -34.82 -32.65
CA GLN A 34 6.41 -33.87 -31.97
C GLN A 34 5.59 -33.43 -30.76
N SER A 35 5.97 -33.92 -29.58
CA SER A 35 5.77 -33.17 -28.35
C SER A 35 6.49 -31.85 -28.58
N SER A 36 5.78 -30.87 -29.14
CA SER A 36 6.18 -29.49 -29.06
C SER A 36 6.14 -29.16 -27.58
N THR A 37 7.33 -29.10 -26.97
CA THR A 37 7.57 -28.28 -25.80
C THR A 37 6.93 -26.93 -26.08
N SER A 38 5.72 -26.68 -25.56
CA SER A 38 5.14 -25.36 -25.60
C SER A 38 6.11 -24.47 -24.85
N ASP A 39 6.81 -23.58 -25.56
CA ASP A 39 7.58 -22.54 -24.92
C ASP A 39 6.64 -21.83 -23.93
N ASN A 40 6.98 -21.90 -22.64
CA ASN A 40 6.23 -21.25 -21.55
C ASN A 40 6.43 -19.71 -21.64
N GLN A 41 6.01 -19.10 -22.74
CA GLN A 41 6.05 -17.66 -22.93
C GLN A 41 4.72 -17.04 -22.50
N VAL A 42 4.79 -16.10 -21.56
CA VAL A 42 3.65 -15.28 -21.14
C VAL A 42 3.75 -13.93 -21.83
N THR A 43 2.78 -13.60 -22.67
CA THR A 43 2.65 -12.28 -23.31
C THR A 43 1.71 -11.40 -22.51
N MET A 44 2.07 -10.14 -22.29
CA MET A 44 1.28 -9.15 -21.56
C MET A 44 1.32 -7.81 -22.29
N THR A 45 0.26 -7.02 -22.18
CA THR A 45 0.31 -5.60 -22.55
C THR A 45 1.18 -4.83 -21.55
N TYR A 46 1.62 -3.62 -21.89
CA TYR A 46 2.36 -2.78 -20.95
C TYR A 46 1.54 -2.42 -19.70
N ASP A 47 0.22 -2.22 -19.81
CA ASP A 47 -0.64 -1.98 -18.64
C ASP A 47 -0.64 -3.18 -17.69
N GLN A 48 -0.82 -4.39 -18.24
CA GLN A 48 -0.78 -5.62 -17.47
C GLN A 48 0.61 -5.83 -16.85
N LEU A 49 1.68 -5.57 -17.60
CA LEU A 49 3.07 -5.69 -17.12
C LEU A 49 3.34 -4.72 -15.97
N ARG A 50 3.04 -3.42 -16.16
CA ARG A 50 3.16 -2.38 -15.13
C ARG A 50 2.41 -2.75 -13.86
N SER A 51 1.19 -3.27 -14.02
CA SER A 51 0.36 -3.68 -12.90
C SER A 51 0.96 -4.90 -12.18
N ARG A 52 1.41 -5.91 -12.94
CA ARG A 52 2.06 -7.11 -12.41
C ARG A 52 3.34 -6.79 -11.61
N GLU A 53 4.11 -5.77 -11.99
CA GLU A 53 5.29 -5.33 -11.24
C GLU A 53 4.98 -4.98 -9.77
N ASN A 54 3.73 -4.57 -9.46
CA ASN A 54 3.30 -4.24 -8.11
C ASN A 54 2.92 -5.47 -7.25
N THR A 55 2.96 -6.68 -7.82
CA THR A 55 2.52 -7.91 -7.12
C THR A 55 3.32 -8.15 -5.84
N MET A 56 4.64 -8.07 -5.89
CA MET A 56 5.48 -8.34 -4.72
C MET A 56 5.36 -7.27 -3.64
N SER A 57 5.28 -5.98 -4.02
CA SER A 57 5.02 -4.90 -3.08
C SER A 57 3.67 -5.05 -2.38
N THR A 58 2.62 -5.37 -3.14
CA THR A 58 1.27 -5.61 -2.60
C THR A 58 1.25 -6.83 -1.69
N LEU A 59 1.92 -7.92 -2.07
CA LEU A 59 2.02 -9.13 -1.24
C LEU A 59 2.81 -8.88 0.04
N TRP A 60 3.92 -8.16 -0.03
CA TRP A 60 4.68 -7.77 1.14
C TRP A 60 3.77 -6.98 2.09
N TYR A 61 3.11 -5.93 1.59
CA TYR A 61 2.23 -5.10 2.41
C TYR A 61 1.07 -5.90 3.04
N GLN A 62 0.43 -6.81 2.30
CA GLN A 62 -0.73 -7.59 2.77
C GLN A 62 -0.39 -8.80 3.64
N LYS A 63 0.77 -9.43 3.43
CA LYS A 63 1.07 -10.77 3.94
C LYS A 63 2.28 -10.82 4.84
N ALA A 64 3.22 -9.89 4.72
CA ALA A 64 4.43 -9.90 5.55
C ALA A 64 4.07 -9.54 6.99
N ALA A 65 4.53 -10.37 7.93
CA ALA A 65 4.44 -10.03 9.35
C ALA A 65 5.34 -8.82 9.67
N GLU A 66 6.39 -8.62 8.87
CA GLU A 66 7.33 -7.51 8.91
C GLU A 66 6.64 -6.17 8.64
N THR A 67 5.71 -6.09 7.69
CA THR A 67 4.91 -4.88 7.47
C THR A 67 4.12 -4.54 8.74
N LYS A 68 3.40 -5.51 9.30
CA LYS A 68 2.67 -5.32 10.57
C LYS A 68 3.61 -4.89 11.71
N ALA A 69 4.79 -5.48 11.81
CA ALA A 69 5.77 -5.13 12.83
C ALA A 69 6.27 -3.68 12.67
N LEU A 70 6.49 -3.20 11.44
CA LEU A 70 6.89 -1.82 11.15
C LEU A 70 5.80 -0.81 11.53
N TYR A 71 4.53 -1.10 11.24
CA TYR A 71 3.42 -0.26 11.71
C TYR A 71 3.33 -0.22 13.23
N LEU A 72 3.38 -1.38 13.89
CA LEU A 72 3.38 -1.45 15.36
C LEU A 72 4.57 -0.70 15.96
N GLN A 73 5.76 -0.82 15.37
CA GLN A 73 6.94 -0.08 15.81
C GLN A 73 6.72 1.43 15.70
N GLY A 74 6.26 1.92 14.56
CA GLY A 74 5.99 3.35 14.35
C GLY A 74 4.98 3.89 15.36
N TYR A 75 3.85 3.19 15.55
CA TYR A 75 2.82 3.62 16.51
C TYR A 75 3.24 3.46 17.97
N ASN A 76 4.08 2.48 18.33
CA ASN A 76 4.65 2.37 19.67
C ASN A 76 5.59 3.55 19.97
N VAL A 77 6.48 3.88 19.01
CA VAL A 77 7.37 5.04 19.13
C VAL A 77 6.53 6.32 19.28
N ALA A 78 5.52 6.52 18.42
CA ALA A 78 4.63 7.68 18.51
C ALA A 78 3.93 7.78 19.87
N THR A 79 3.44 6.64 20.38
CA THR A 79 2.76 6.56 21.69
C THR A 79 3.70 6.97 22.83
N ASP A 80 4.93 6.44 22.85
CA ASP A 80 5.90 6.73 23.91
C ASP A 80 6.37 8.20 23.87
N ARG A 81 6.56 8.75 22.67
CA ARG A 81 6.84 10.19 22.50
C ARG A 81 5.68 11.05 22.98
N LEU A 82 4.45 10.69 22.62
CA LEU A 82 3.27 11.43 23.06
C LEU A 82 3.12 11.41 24.58
N LYS A 83 3.31 10.25 25.22
CA LYS A 83 3.31 10.14 26.69
C LYS A 83 4.34 11.06 27.34
N GLU A 84 5.54 11.16 26.78
CA GLU A 84 6.58 12.06 27.31
C GLU A 84 6.18 13.52 27.17
N LEU A 85 5.71 13.93 25.98
CA LEU A 85 5.27 15.29 25.70
C LEU A 85 4.13 15.73 26.64
N LEU A 86 3.16 14.85 26.87
CA LEU A 86 1.99 15.11 27.71
C LEU A 86 2.31 15.32 29.20
N LYS A 87 3.54 15.06 29.65
CA LYS A 87 3.98 15.40 31.03
C LYS A 87 4.13 16.91 31.24
N THR A 88 4.27 17.68 30.16
CA THR A 88 4.44 19.12 30.20
C THR A 88 3.14 19.81 29.78
N GLN A 89 2.64 20.74 30.60
CA GLN A 89 1.49 21.56 30.19
C GLN A 89 1.94 22.69 29.27
N THR A 90 1.07 23.08 28.35
CA THR A 90 1.31 24.17 27.40
C THR A 90 0.07 25.03 27.22
N ASP A 91 0.25 26.27 26.79
CA ASP A 91 -0.85 27.24 26.64
C ASP A 91 -1.81 26.92 25.48
N LYS A 92 -1.31 26.20 24.46
CA LYS A 92 -2.09 25.70 23.32
C LYS A 92 -2.24 24.18 23.43
N PRO A 93 -3.35 23.58 22.97
CA PRO A 93 -3.49 22.13 23.00
C PRO A 93 -2.43 21.47 22.10
N TYR A 94 -1.95 20.30 22.51
CA TYR A 94 -1.13 19.45 21.65
C TYR A 94 -1.92 18.95 20.45
N SER A 95 -1.26 18.80 19.31
CA SER A 95 -1.87 18.16 18.14
C SER A 95 -0.92 17.22 17.42
N ILE A 96 -1.52 16.26 16.73
CA ILE A 96 -0.84 15.38 15.78
C ILE A 96 -1.51 15.52 14.41
N VAL A 97 -0.71 15.40 13.36
CA VAL A 97 -1.19 15.34 11.98
C VAL A 97 -0.84 13.98 11.41
N LEU A 98 -1.81 13.33 10.78
CA LEU A 98 -1.61 12.07 10.08
C LEU A 98 -2.05 12.21 8.63
N ASP A 99 -1.30 11.59 7.72
CA ASP A 99 -1.91 11.11 6.48
C ASP A 99 -2.97 10.01 6.78
N LEU A 100 -3.80 9.68 5.79
CA LEU A 100 -4.79 8.61 5.91
C LEU A 100 -4.42 7.34 5.17
N ASP A 101 -4.10 7.42 3.88
CA ASP A 101 -4.01 6.26 3.01
C ASP A 101 -2.64 5.60 3.17
N GLU A 102 -2.60 4.34 3.62
CA GLU A 102 -1.39 3.60 4.01
C GLU A 102 -0.74 4.14 5.30
N THR A 103 -1.35 5.12 5.96
CA THR A 103 -0.92 5.62 7.28
C THR A 103 -1.89 5.22 8.38
N VAL A 104 -3.20 5.36 8.14
CA VAL A 104 -4.28 4.99 9.06
C VAL A 104 -5.15 3.90 8.46
N LEU A 105 -5.46 3.99 7.17
CA LEU A 105 -6.32 3.08 6.42
C LEU A 105 -5.50 2.26 5.41
N ASP A 106 -5.72 0.95 5.40
CA ASP A 106 -5.14 -0.01 4.45
C ASP A 106 -6.01 -0.08 3.19
N ASN A 107 -5.47 0.45 2.10
CA ASN A 107 -6.07 0.44 0.76
C ASN A 107 -5.40 -0.59 -0.16
N SER A 108 -4.55 -1.46 0.36
CA SER A 108 -3.93 -2.54 -0.43
C SER A 108 -4.94 -3.45 -1.16
N PRO A 109 -6.22 -3.64 -0.73
CA PRO A 109 -7.20 -4.36 -1.55
C PRO A 109 -7.46 -3.69 -2.91
N TYR A 110 -7.41 -2.35 -2.98
CA TYR A 110 -7.51 -1.61 -4.25
C TYR A 110 -6.31 -1.91 -5.15
N GLN A 111 -5.08 -1.90 -4.59
CA GLN A 111 -3.88 -2.24 -5.34
C GLN A 111 -3.90 -3.70 -5.83
N ALA A 112 -4.35 -4.63 -4.98
CA ALA A 112 -4.52 -6.03 -5.35
C ALA A 112 -5.56 -6.21 -6.47
N GLN A 113 -6.63 -5.40 -6.50
CA GLN A 113 -7.60 -5.44 -7.58
C GLN A 113 -7.00 -4.93 -8.89
N ASN A 114 -6.23 -3.83 -8.86
CA ASN A 114 -5.50 -3.35 -10.03
C ASN A 114 -4.57 -4.42 -10.61
N VAL A 115 -3.82 -5.14 -9.75
CA VAL A 115 -2.94 -6.25 -10.14
C VAL A 115 -3.72 -7.37 -10.85
N LYS A 116 -4.89 -7.75 -10.32
CA LYS A 116 -5.73 -8.81 -10.89
C LYS A 116 -6.33 -8.43 -12.24
N ASP A 117 -6.75 -7.18 -12.37
CA ASP A 117 -7.41 -6.68 -13.58
C ASP A 117 -6.41 -6.23 -14.66
N GLY A 118 -5.13 -6.13 -14.30
CA GLY A 118 -4.09 -5.60 -15.18
C GLY A 118 -4.24 -4.10 -15.44
N THR A 119 -4.85 -3.38 -14.50
CA THR A 119 -5.13 -1.94 -14.55
C THR A 119 -4.21 -1.18 -13.60
N ALA A 120 -4.38 0.14 -13.52
CA ALA A 120 -3.71 1.01 -12.55
C ALA A 120 -4.70 2.00 -11.95
N PHE A 121 -4.20 2.88 -11.09
CA PHE A 121 -5.01 3.92 -10.46
C PHE A 121 -5.76 4.77 -11.50
N THR A 122 -7.06 4.94 -11.28
CA THR A 122 -7.85 6.02 -11.86
C THR A 122 -8.69 6.69 -10.77
N PRO A 123 -8.96 8.00 -10.86
CA PRO A 123 -9.83 8.69 -9.90
C PRO A 123 -11.20 8.02 -9.77
N GLU A 124 -11.77 7.52 -10.87
CA GLU A 124 -13.10 6.92 -10.90
C GLU A 124 -13.14 5.59 -10.14
N ASN A 125 -12.16 4.71 -10.36
CA ASN A 125 -12.11 3.42 -9.66
C ASN A 125 -11.71 3.59 -8.20
N TRP A 126 -10.87 4.59 -7.90
CA TRP A 126 -10.54 4.96 -6.54
C TRP A 126 -11.77 5.45 -5.77
N ASP A 127 -12.59 6.28 -6.39
CA ASP A 127 -13.84 6.74 -5.80
C ASP A 127 -14.81 5.58 -5.49
N VAL A 128 -14.89 4.59 -6.39
CA VAL A 128 -15.64 3.34 -6.14
C VAL A 128 -15.10 2.58 -4.92
N TRP A 129 -13.78 2.57 -4.70
CA TRP A 129 -13.17 1.97 -3.50
C TRP A 129 -13.50 2.77 -2.24
N VAL A 130 -13.31 4.08 -2.26
CA VAL A 130 -13.56 4.96 -1.10
C VAL A 130 -15.02 4.87 -0.64
N LYS A 131 -15.98 4.89 -1.58
CA LYS A 131 -17.42 4.72 -1.30
C LYS A 131 -17.80 3.41 -0.62
N LYS A 132 -16.96 2.37 -0.74
CA LYS A 132 -17.20 1.11 -0.01
C LYS A 132 -16.97 1.29 1.50
N ALA A 133 -16.19 2.28 1.92
CA ALA A 133 -15.85 2.55 3.32
C ALA A 133 -15.40 1.27 4.07
N ALA A 134 -14.57 0.47 3.39
CA ALA A 134 -14.20 -0.87 3.79
C ALA A 134 -12.69 -1.07 4.00
N ALA A 135 -11.89 0.01 3.90
CA ALA A 135 -10.47 -0.03 4.22
C ALA A 135 -10.30 -0.36 5.71
N LYS A 136 -9.33 -1.21 6.05
CA LYS A 136 -9.07 -1.60 7.43
C LYS A 136 -8.11 -0.64 8.10
N ALA A 137 -8.23 -0.45 9.41
CA ALA A 137 -7.18 0.27 10.13
C ALA A 137 -5.86 -0.48 10.01
N VAL A 138 -4.77 0.22 9.70
CA VAL A 138 -3.43 -0.37 9.76
C VAL A 138 -3.07 -0.73 11.21
N PRO A 139 -2.17 -1.70 11.45
CA PRO A 139 -1.85 -2.17 12.80
C PRO A 139 -1.38 -1.04 13.73
N GLY A 140 -1.96 -0.94 14.93
CA GLY A 140 -1.58 0.03 15.96
C GLY A 140 -2.20 1.42 15.81
N ALA A 141 -2.71 1.79 14.63
CA ALA A 141 -3.28 3.12 14.40
C ALA A 141 -4.46 3.43 15.33
N LYS A 142 -5.39 2.48 15.45
CA LYS A 142 -6.57 2.62 16.30
C LYS A 142 -6.23 2.91 17.75
N ASP A 143 -5.37 2.08 18.34
CA ASP A 143 -5.03 2.19 19.76
C ASP A 143 -4.28 3.50 20.05
N PHE A 144 -3.36 3.90 19.17
CA PHE A 144 -2.66 5.18 19.28
C PHE A 144 -3.61 6.38 19.17
N LEU A 145 -4.52 6.38 18.19
CA LEU A 145 -5.44 7.49 17.97
C LEU A 145 -6.48 7.59 19.10
N GLN A 146 -6.97 6.46 19.62
CA GLN A 146 -7.83 6.46 20.80
C GLN A 146 -7.09 6.96 22.04
N PHE A 147 -5.83 6.57 22.22
CA PHE A 147 -4.99 7.09 23.31
C PHE A 147 -4.81 8.62 23.19
N ALA A 148 -4.50 9.13 22.00
CA ALA A 148 -4.36 10.56 21.76
C ALA A 148 -5.66 11.32 22.08
N ASP A 149 -6.79 10.84 21.58
CA ASP A 149 -8.11 11.46 21.78
C ASP A 149 -8.51 11.49 23.27
N GLN A 150 -8.35 10.37 23.98
CA GLN A 150 -8.64 10.26 25.42
C GLN A 150 -7.76 11.17 26.29
N ASN A 151 -6.60 11.59 25.79
CA ASN A 151 -5.68 12.51 26.47
C ASN A 151 -5.79 13.95 25.95
N GLY A 152 -6.86 14.29 25.22
CA GLY A 152 -7.17 15.65 24.79
C GLY A 152 -6.28 16.19 23.65
N VAL A 153 -5.51 15.32 22.99
CA VAL A 153 -4.68 15.70 21.85
C VAL A 153 -5.58 15.93 20.62
N GLN A 154 -5.36 17.03 19.92
CA GLN A 154 -6.09 17.33 18.69
C GLN A 154 -5.54 16.49 17.54
N ILE A 155 -6.42 15.72 16.89
CA ILE A 155 -6.06 14.80 15.81
C ILE A 155 -6.51 15.41 14.48
N TYR A 156 -5.57 15.66 13.57
CA TYR A 156 -5.85 16.16 12.23
C TYR A 156 -5.48 15.13 11.17
N TYR A 157 -6.41 14.85 10.26
CA TYR A 157 -6.20 13.99 9.11
C TYR A 157 -5.95 14.86 7.87
N VAL A 158 -4.69 14.97 7.46
CA VAL A 158 -4.28 15.74 6.27
C VAL A 158 -4.03 14.76 5.12
N SER A 159 -5.07 14.51 4.33
CA SER A 159 -5.09 13.50 3.27
C SER A 159 -5.25 14.14 1.89
N ASP A 160 -4.73 13.48 0.86
CA ASP A 160 -4.92 13.88 -0.53
C ASP A 160 -6.16 13.25 -1.20
N ARG A 161 -7.01 12.55 -0.41
CA ARG A 161 -8.41 12.35 -0.79
C ARG A 161 -9.07 13.70 -1.05
N THR A 162 -9.99 13.75 -2.00
CA THR A 162 -10.67 14.99 -2.40
C THR A 162 -11.77 15.36 -1.40
N ILE A 163 -12.16 16.63 -1.34
CA ILE A 163 -13.24 17.10 -0.45
C ILE A 163 -14.58 16.35 -0.64
N ASP A 164 -14.84 15.84 -1.84
CA ASP A 164 -16.06 15.08 -2.16
C ASP A 164 -16.08 13.69 -1.48
N GLN A 165 -14.91 13.22 -1.00
CA GLN A 165 -14.72 11.92 -0.37
C GLN A 165 -14.75 11.97 1.16
N VAL A 166 -15.00 13.15 1.75
CA VAL A 166 -14.97 13.32 3.21
C VAL A 166 -16.01 12.44 3.92
N ASP A 167 -17.25 12.39 3.43
CA ASP A 167 -18.32 11.65 4.11
C ASP A 167 -18.08 10.13 4.09
N ASP A 168 -17.68 9.61 2.94
CA ASP A 168 -17.31 8.19 2.79
C ASP A 168 -16.09 7.83 3.66
N THR A 169 -15.16 8.78 3.83
CA THR A 169 -13.99 8.57 4.67
C THR A 169 -14.33 8.62 6.17
N ILE A 170 -15.16 9.56 6.62
CA ILE A 170 -15.68 9.59 8.00
C ILE A 170 -16.36 8.26 8.33
N LYS A 171 -17.25 7.79 7.44
CA LYS A 171 -17.90 6.49 7.59
C LYS A 171 -16.89 5.34 7.73
N ASN A 172 -15.81 5.35 6.96
CA ASN A 172 -14.77 4.33 7.07
C ASN A 172 -14.04 4.42 8.42
N LEU A 173 -13.67 5.62 8.87
CA LEU A 173 -12.98 5.83 10.14
C LEU A 173 -13.85 5.38 11.32
N GLU A 174 -15.15 5.72 11.30
CA GLU A 174 -16.13 5.28 12.30
C GLU A 174 -16.28 3.75 12.33
N ASN A 175 -16.37 3.09 11.16
CA ASN A 175 -16.46 1.63 11.07
C ASN A 175 -15.26 0.92 11.71
N GLU A 176 -14.07 1.51 11.62
CA GLU A 176 -12.85 0.96 12.22
C GLU A 176 -12.65 1.42 13.69
N GLY A 177 -13.52 2.31 14.19
CA GLY A 177 -13.47 2.86 15.55
C GLY A 177 -12.33 3.84 15.76
N ILE A 178 -11.97 4.58 14.71
CA ILE A 178 -10.99 5.67 14.71
C ILE A 178 -11.70 6.98 15.08
N PRO A 179 -11.20 7.75 16.05
CA PRO A 179 -11.86 8.98 16.50
C PRO A 179 -11.87 10.06 15.40
N VAL A 180 -13.03 10.72 15.23
CA VAL A 180 -13.18 11.91 14.38
C VAL A 180 -13.71 13.03 15.27
N GLN A 181 -12.84 13.96 15.66
CA GLN A 181 -13.18 15.01 16.63
C GLN A 181 -14.12 16.06 16.06
N SER A 182 -13.96 16.41 14.79
CA SER A 182 -14.89 17.25 14.02
C SER A 182 -14.58 17.16 12.52
N ARG A 183 -15.47 17.67 11.67
CA ARG A 183 -15.24 17.72 10.22
C ARG A 183 -14.04 18.61 9.86
N ASP A 184 -13.80 19.68 10.60
CA ASP A 184 -12.70 20.63 10.36
C ASP A 184 -11.31 20.01 10.63
N HIS A 185 -11.28 18.82 11.26
CA HIS A 185 -10.06 18.05 11.46
C HIS A 185 -9.74 17.13 10.27
N LEU A 186 -10.62 17.03 9.27
CA LEU A 186 -10.35 16.35 7.99
C LEU A 186 -9.93 17.37 6.93
N MET A 187 -8.63 17.59 6.80
CA MET A 187 -8.05 18.59 5.91
C MET A 187 -7.73 18.00 4.54
N PHE A 188 -8.77 17.79 3.74
CA PHE A 188 -8.71 17.07 2.47
C PHE A 188 -8.25 17.97 1.31
N LEU A 189 -7.93 17.37 0.17
CA LEU A 189 -7.41 18.08 -0.99
C LEU A 189 -8.50 18.89 -1.69
N GLU A 190 -8.35 20.21 -1.64
CA GLU A 190 -9.14 21.15 -2.41
C GLU A 190 -8.61 21.32 -3.84
N LYS A 191 -9.50 21.69 -4.76
CA LYS A 191 -9.16 21.92 -6.16
C LYS A 191 -8.10 23.03 -6.28
N GLY A 192 -6.99 22.71 -6.94
CA GLY A 192 -5.89 23.67 -7.20
C GLY A 192 -4.80 23.68 -6.12
N VAL A 193 -5.03 23.05 -4.98
CA VAL A 193 -3.99 22.77 -3.98
C VAL A 193 -3.11 21.62 -4.47
N LYS A 194 -1.82 21.67 -4.16
CA LYS A 194 -0.82 20.69 -4.64
C LYS A 194 0.04 20.06 -3.54
N SER A 195 -0.01 20.61 -2.33
CA SER A 195 0.84 20.20 -1.22
C SER A 195 0.03 20.14 0.07
N LYS A 196 0.52 19.36 1.02
CA LYS A 196 -0.01 19.29 2.39
C LYS A 196 0.52 20.41 3.28
N GLU A 197 1.54 21.15 2.84
CA GLU A 197 2.24 22.15 3.66
C GLU A 197 1.31 23.23 4.22
N GLY A 198 0.50 23.88 3.38
CA GLY A 198 -0.43 24.92 3.85
C GLY A 198 -1.46 24.39 4.86
N ARG A 199 -1.87 23.13 4.72
CA ARG A 199 -2.80 22.47 5.66
C ARG A 199 -2.11 22.18 7.00
N ARG A 200 -0.85 21.74 7.00
CA ARG A 200 -0.04 21.58 8.22
C ARG A 200 0.21 22.91 8.94
N GLN A 201 0.53 23.97 8.19
CA GLN A 201 0.76 25.30 8.75
C GLN A 201 -0.48 25.83 9.47
N ALA A 202 -1.67 25.67 8.88
CA ALA A 202 -2.93 26.07 9.50
C ALA A 202 -3.23 25.34 10.83
N VAL A 203 -2.76 24.09 10.99
CA VAL A 203 -2.79 23.38 12.28
C VAL A 203 -1.81 24.02 13.26
N GLN A 204 -0.54 24.16 12.86
CA GLN A 204 0.53 24.70 13.70
C GLN A 204 0.26 26.14 14.21
N GLU A 205 -0.49 26.94 13.47
CA GLU A 205 -0.92 28.28 13.93
C GLU A 205 -1.82 28.20 15.17
N LYS A 206 -2.66 27.16 15.27
CA LYS A 206 -3.70 27.01 16.29
C LYS A 206 -3.28 26.13 17.46
N THR A 207 -2.36 25.19 17.24
CA THR A 207 -2.01 24.13 18.20
C THR A 207 -0.50 23.97 18.35
N ASN A 208 -0.09 23.21 19.37
CA ASN A 208 1.27 22.72 19.50
C ASN A 208 1.41 21.42 18.70
N LEU A 209 1.71 21.55 17.40
CA LEU A 209 1.91 20.42 16.49
C LEU A 209 3.19 19.65 16.82
N VAL A 210 3.02 18.51 17.48
CA VAL A 210 4.14 17.73 18.05
C VAL A 210 4.58 16.55 17.20
N MET A 211 3.71 15.98 16.38
CA MET A 211 4.07 14.87 15.50
C MET A 211 3.34 14.92 14.16
N LEU A 212 4.04 14.45 13.13
CA LEU A 212 3.54 14.18 11.80
C LEU A 212 3.72 12.68 11.52
N LEU A 213 2.68 12.01 11.05
CA LEU A 213 2.68 10.59 10.75
C LEU A 213 2.27 10.36 9.29
N GLY A 214 3.01 9.52 8.56
CA GLY A 214 2.80 9.34 7.12
C GLY A 214 3.59 8.17 6.52
N ASP A 215 3.18 7.68 5.37
CA ASP A 215 3.93 6.70 4.57
C ASP A 215 4.85 7.37 3.53
N ASN A 216 4.68 8.68 3.30
CA ASN A 216 5.32 9.41 2.23
C ASN A 216 6.06 10.65 2.77
N LEU A 217 7.25 10.95 2.22
CA LEU A 217 8.07 12.07 2.71
C LEU A 217 7.34 13.43 2.63
N VAL A 218 6.43 13.60 1.66
CA VAL A 218 5.63 14.83 1.51
C VAL A 218 4.63 15.05 2.65
N ASP A 219 4.41 14.05 3.50
CA ASP A 219 3.58 14.17 4.72
C ASP A 219 4.29 14.97 5.82
N PHE A 220 5.63 15.01 5.79
CA PHE A 220 6.45 15.62 6.83
C PHE A 220 6.92 17.03 6.50
N ALA A 221 7.32 17.26 5.24
CA ALA A 221 7.87 18.53 4.79
C ALA A 221 7.70 18.70 3.28
N GLU A 222 8.19 19.82 2.73
CA GLU A 222 8.12 20.09 1.29
C GLU A 222 9.18 19.28 0.52
N PHE A 223 8.82 18.03 0.18
CA PHE A 223 9.57 17.13 -0.69
C PHE A 223 9.05 17.16 -2.15
N SER A 224 8.37 18.22 -2.60
CA SER A 224 7.80 18.34 -3.96
C SER A 224 8.83 18.31 -5.09
N LYS A 225 10.12 18.43 -4.77
CA LYS A 225 11.18 18.26 -5.76
C LYS A 225 11.22 16.80 -6.22
N THR A 226 11.22 16.61 -7.53
CA THR A 226 11.10 15.28 -8.15
C THR A 226 12.44 14.63 -8.47
N SER A 227 13.56 15.28 -8.19
CA SER A 227 14.89 14.68 -8.36
C SER A 227 15.30 13.88 -7.14
N GLU A 228 15.91 12.72 -7.36
CA GLU A 228 16.40 11.86 -6.28
C GLU A 228 17.44 12.58 -5.41
N THR A 229 18.36 13.31 -6.05
CA THR A 229 19.41 14.09 -5.36
C THR A 229 18.82 15.09 -4.38
N GLU A 230 17.85 15.90 -4.79
CA GLU A 230 17.28 16.92 -3.90
C GLU A 230 16.45 16.28 -2.78
N ARG A 231 15.77 15.16 -3.04
CA ARG A 231 15.04 14.42 -2.01
C ARG A 231 15.99 13.81 -0.97
N ASN A 232 17.11 13.24 -1.40
CA ASN A 232 18.13 12.70 -0.50
C ASN A 232 18.78 13.80 0.34
N GLN A 233 19.12 14.95 -0.26
CA GLN A 233 19.62 16.12 0.49
C GLN A 233 18.61 16.56 1.55
N LYS A 234 17.32 16.63 1.20
CA LYS A 234 16.28 17.03 2.16
C LYS A 234 16.09 15.99 3.28
N LEU A 235 16.25 14.71 2.96
CA LEU A 235 16.24 13.64 3.95
C LEU A 235 17.44 13.77 4.90
N GLU A 236 18.64 14.04 4.39
CA GLU A 236 19.84 14.26 5.22
C GLU A 236 19.69 15.44 6.18
N GLU A 237 19.07 16.54 5.74
CA GLU A 237 18.76 17.70 6.58
C GLU A 237 17.81 17.34 7.73
N LEU A 238 16.81 16.50 7.46
CA LEU A 238 15.70 16.19 8.37
C LEU A 238 15.83 14.85 9.08
N GLN A 239 16.92 14.09 8.85
CA GLN A 239 17.04 12.70 9.30
C GLN A 239 16.83 12.51 10.80
N LYS A 240 17.21 13.50 11.62
CA LYS A 240 17.06 13.46 13.09
C LYS A 240 15.61 13.59 13.56
N GLU A 241 14.71 14.06 12.71
CA GLU A 241 13.29 14.19 13.03
C GLU A 241 12.56 12.84 12.94
N PHE A 242 13.09 11.86 12.20
CA PHE A 242 12.48 10.55 12.05
C PHE A 242 12.60 9.73 13.35
N GLY A 243 11.46 9.29 13.89
CA GLY A 243 11.36 8.68 15.22
C GLY A 243 11.25 9.66 16.38
N GLU A 244 11.30 10.97 16.09
CA GLU A 244 11.02 12.08 17.00
C GLU A 244 9.71 12.74 16.57
N LYS A 245 9.75 13.77 15.71
CA LYS A 245 8.58 14.47 15.19
C LYS A 245 7.93 13.75 14.00
N PHE A 246 8.71 13.03 13.20
CA PHE A 246 8.24 12.35 11.99
C PHE A 246 8.17 10.84 12.23
N ILE A 247 6.99 10.25 12.10
CA ILE A 247 6.78 8.81 12.21
C ILE A 247 6.44 8.29 10.82
N ILE A 248 7.39 7.55 10.22
CA ILE A 248 7.27 7.04 8.86
C ILE A 248 6.78 5.58 8.83
N PHE A 249 5.89 5.28 7.90
CA PHE A 249 5.37 3.95 7.64
C PHE A 249 5.79 3.41 6.27
N PRO A 250 5.83 2.08 6.08
CA PRO A 250 6.32 1.52 4.83
C PRO A 250 5.23 1.37 3.77
N ASN A 251 5.36 2.07 2.65
CA ASN A 251 4.52 1.86 1.47
C ASN A 251 5.36 1.64 0.20
N PRO A 252 5.63 0.37 -0.17
CA PRO A 252 6.30 0.05 -1.42
C PRO A 252 5.34 -0.08 -2.61
N MET A 253 4.03 0.11 -2.43
CA MET A 253 3.02 -0.11 -3.48
C MET A 253 2.89 1.08 -4.43
N TYR A 254 3.10 2.30 -3.92
CA TYR A 254 3.08 3.56 -4.66
C TYR A 254 3.68 4.68 -3.78
N GLY A 255 3.84 5.89 -4.34
CA GLY A 255 4.19 7.08 -3.56
C GLY A 255 5.00 8.09 -4.36
N SER A 256 5.40 9.19 -3.71
CA SER A 256 6.23 10.20 -4.39
C SER A 256 7.64 9.69 -4.75
N TRP A 257 8.09 8.62 -4.11
CA TRP A 257 9.32 7.90 -4.49
C TRP A 257 9.22 7.34 -5.92
N GLU A 258 8.04 6.87 -6.34
CA GLU A 258 7.83 6.36 -7.69
C GLU A 258 7.89 7.49 -8.73
N SER A 259 7.29 8.65 -8.42
CA SER A 259 7.38 9.84 -9.27
C SER A 259 8.84 10.32 -9.45
N THR A 260 9.72 10.03 -8.49
CA THR A 260 11.15 10.37 -8.57
C THR A 260 11.85 9.52 -9.63
N VAL A 261 11.53 8.23 -9.72
CA VAL A 261 12.00 7.32 -10.79
C VAL A 261 11.63 7.87 -12.18
N TYR A 262 10.50 8.57 -12.28
CA TYR A 262 10.02 9.17 -13.54
C TYR A 262 10.49 10.61 -13.78
N ASN A 263 11.36 11.14 -12.91
CA ASN A 263 11.80 12.54 -12.93
C ASN A 263 10.62 13.54 -12.88
N GLY A 264 9.51 13.17 -12.24
CA GLY A 264 8.29 13.99 -12.18
C GLY A 264 7.40 13.95 -13.41
N ASN A 265 7.78 13.19 -14.45
CA ASN A 265 7.00 13.11 -15.68
C ASN A 265 5.80 12.17 -15.54
N LYS A 266 4.70 12.53 -16.21
CA LYS A 266 3.55 11.63 -16.39
C LYS A 266 3.83 10.74 -17.60
N LEU A 267 4.18 9.49 -17.35
CA LEU A 267 4.50 8.50 -18.38
C LEU A 267 3.32 7.53 -18.59
N ASP A 268 3.21 6.96 -19.78
CA ASP A 268 2.32 5.84 -20.06
C ASP A 268 2.88 4.54 -19.47
N ALA A 269 2.13 3.43 -19.57
CA ALA A 269 2.56 2.17 -18.98
C ALA A 269 3.90 1.66 -19.52
N LYS A 270 4.18 1.90 -20.81
CA LYS A 270 5.46 1.54 -21.41
C LYS A 270 6.60 2.35 -20.79
N GLY A 271 6.48 3.68 -20.78
CA GLY A 271 7.51 4.57 -20.23
C GLY A 271 7.73 4.31 -18.73
N GLN A 272 6.68 4.02 -17.98
CA GLN A 272 6.79 3.65 -16.56
C GLN A 272 7.60 2.38 -16.36
N THR A 273 7.31 1.32 -17.09
CA THR A 273 8.05 0.05 -17.00
C THR A 273 9.51 0.20 -17.47
N GLU A 274 9.76 0.93 -18.55
CA GLU A 274 11.12 1.16 -19.06
C GLU A 274 11.97 1.97 -18.07
N GLU A 275 11.43 3.07 -17.51
CA GLU A 275 12.16 3.86 -16.50
C GLU A 275 12.34 3.08 -15.20
N ARG A 276 11.36 2.29 -14.74
CA ARG A 276 11.54 1.41 -13.57
C ARG A 276 12.72 0.47 -13.75
N GLN A 277 12.83 -0.19 -14.91
CA GLN A 277 13.94 -1.09 -15.18
C GLN A 277 15.28 -0.34 -15.21
N LYS A 278 15.36 0.73 -15.99
CA LYS A 278 16.57 1.54 -16.15
C LYS A 278 17.15 2.07 -14.84
N ASN A 279 16.31 2.36 -13.84
CA ASN A 279 16.75 2.86 -12.55
C ASN A 279 17.18 1.75 -11.56
N LEU A 280 17.06 0.47 -11.90
CA LEU A 280 17.62 -0.61 -11.09
C LEU A 280 19.15 -0.64 -11.19
N GLN A 281 19.81 -0.75 -10.04
CA GLN A 281 21.26 -0.89 -9.95
C GLN A 281 21.63 -2.36 -9.79
N GLY A 282 22.29 -2.94 -10.79
CA GLY A 282 22.84 -4.29 -10.75
C GLY A 282 24.25 -4.35 -10.13
N PHE A 283 24.87 -5.52 -10.19
CA PHE A 283 26.29 -5.71 -9.86
C PHE A 283 27.05 -6.27 -11.06
N ASP A 284 28.31 -5.87 -11.20
CA ASP A 284 29.23 -6.47 -12.18
C ASP A 284 29.66 -7.85 -11.70
N LYS A 285 29.64 -8.86 -12.59
CA LYS A 285 29.97 -10.25 -12.27
C LYS A 285 31.45 -10.55 -12.38
#